data_AF-A0A6M2AC47-F1
#
_entry.id   AF-A0A6M2AC47-F1
#
_cell.length_a   1.000
_cell.length_b   1.000
_cell.length_c   1.000
_cell.angle_alpha   90.00
_cell.angle_beta   90.00
_cell.angle_gamma   90.00
#
_symmetry.space_group_name_H-M   'P 1'
#
loop_
_entity.id
_entity.type
_entity.pdbx_description
1 polymer ?
#
loop_
_entity_poly.entity_id
_entity_poly.type
_entity_poly.pdbx_seq_one_letter_code
_entity_poly.pdbx_strand_id
1 'polypeptide(L)'
;MCIHLSIIFAEEKISIEDATYLSPFFKLLLENTESGYVFYDKKPICIQAFSPNNILLENEFHKFSASVWGASKILTRPIFHSKNICFRINHKDEYILSVNRFLFLKVVRENLALFQYVLGPSVTPESLLELLLAENSSFNAVFNDDQVLIGIVLGYGVQHSLFVGRLEKIMESAFARDVPPLSSKVALCDDSWKEMLLFTSEDENIVNNKFLKPGFGFSSLSEEQEGLMKKIDLPSEQLTNQKPSFIFGCVNNLEENKQRIDELEETQKDIIKLMQSPTFLQDILEVIAEEKVVIENLSYECLQFSNVNPNITLAKLIKSLIRDINKQDVSFFLEGLLSNERINDDLQTHRMASFPGFSKNVALARENIIEADQFFSKLEEKSDFVSVLDSYLYYQILQQTEGRSLKTETSVRVDFEIYDPHGKCLHCGSNEILDLHETIPGFAHGIKGMKMGEKREIFIHPALAYGVHTYLEKGIYLKIVVKLVEVHDSIGKLNPLVPLDLAFIRNNDFLTKCEEEQRNAFHLLGKKIRRFLKSCKAFDVVSVSKSLRQTEDKILSAEEAEALNQIFWNHYFANS
;
A
#
# COMPACT_ATOMS: atom_id res chain seq x y z
N MET A 1 -16.07 29.86 -49.89
CA MET A 1 -17.43 29.78 -49.33
C MET A 1 -17.32 28.95 -48.06
N CYS A 2 -17.04 29.62 -46.93
CA CYS A 2 -16.82 28.98 -45.64
C CYS A 2 -18.17 28.59 -45.04
N ILE A 3 -18.41 27.29 -44.85
CA ILE A 3 -19.52 26.82 -44.04
C ILE A 3 -19.03 26.86 -42.60
N HIS A 4 -19.38 27.94 -41.89
CA HIS A 4 -19.44 27.93 -40.43
C HIS A 4 -20.58 26.98 -40.04
N LEU A 5 -20.24 25.72 -39.76
CA LEU A 5 -21.09 24.85 -38.96
C LEU A 5 -20.96 25.31 -37.51
N SER A 6 -21.78 26.28 -37.13
CA SER A 6 -22.10 26.54 -35.74
C SER A 6 -22.80 25.28 -35.21
N ILE A 7 -22.04 24.39 -34.57
CA ILE A 7 -22.63 23.35 -33.73
C ILE A 7 -23.27 24.12 -32.57
N ILE A 8 -24.60 24.27 -32.65
CA ILE A 8 -25.41 24.68 -31.52
C ILE A 8 -25.23 23.56 -30.50
N PHE A 9 -24.44 23.82 -29.45
CA PHE A 9 -24.45 22.96 -28.26
C PHE A 9 -25.88 23.03 -27.72
N ALA A 10 -26.62 21.92 -27.89
CA ALA A 10 -27.90 21.77 -27.23
C ALA A 10 -27.63 21.86 -25.72
N GLU A 11 -28.42 22.65 -24.98
CA GLU A 11 -28.35 22.67 -23.51
C GLU A 11 -28.34 21.22 -23.00
N GLU A 12 -27.24 20.79 -22.36
CA GLU A 12 -27.17 19.45 -21.82
C GLU A 12 -28.05 19.36 -20.58
N LYS A 13 -29.03 18.45 -20.64
CA LYS A 13 -30.07 18.29 -19.64
C LYS A 13 -29.72 17.14 -18.71
N ILE A 14 -29.81 17.37 -17.40
CA ILE A 14 -29.70 16.34 -16.38
C ILE A 14 -31.11 15.99 -15.92
N SER A 15 -31.46 14.70 -15.88
CA SER A 15 -32.77 14.29 -15.39
C SER A 15 -32.84 14.43 -13.87
N ILE A 16 -34.03 14.54 -13.31
CA ILE A 16 -34.22 14.55 -11.86
C ILE A 16 -33.72 13.24 -11.22
N GLU A 17 -33.80 12.13 -11.94
CA GLU A 17 -33.27 10.84 -11.52
C GLU A 17 -31.74 10.84 -11.49
N ASP A 18 -31.08 11.30 -12.55
CA ASP A 18 -29.62 11.47 -12.59
C ASP A 18 -29.15 12.38 -11.44
N ALA A 19 -29.91 13.45 -11.18
CA ALA A 19 -29.64 14.37 -10.08
C ALA A 19 -29.66 13.68 -8.71
N THR A 20 -30.50 12.65 -8.50
CA THR A 20 -30.51 11.88 -7.25
C THR A 20 -29.22 11.10 -7.02
N TYR A 21 -28.56 10.64 -8.08
CA TYR A 21 -27.28 9.93 -8.01
C TYR A 21 -26.10 10.89 -7.94
N LEU A 22 -26.12 11.98 -8.71
CA LEU A 22 -25.02 12.94 -8.81
C LEU A 22 -24.86 13.79 -7.55
N SER A 23 -25.95 14.20 -6.89
CA SER A 23 -25.89 15.04 -5.69
C SER A 23 -25.09 14.42 -4.54
N PRO A 24 -25.42 13.21 -4.04
CA PRO A 24 -24.64 12.58 -2.97
C PRO A 24 -23.22 12.23 -3.42
N PHE A 25 -23.02 11.85 -4.68
CA PHE A 25 -21.69 11.59 -5.24
C PHE A 25 -20.80 12.82 -5.16
N PHE A 26 -21.21 13.97 -5.73
CA PHE A 26 -20.38 15.18 -5.71
C PHE A 26 -20.18 15.70 -4.30
N LYS A 27 -21.16 15.56 -3.41
CA LYS A 27 -21.00 15.97 -2.00
C LYS A 27 -19.91 15.15 -1.31
N LEU A 28 -19.94 13.82 -1.44
CA LEU A 28 -18.91 12.95 -0.86
C LEU A 28 -17.55 13.12 -1.54
N LEU A 29 -17.54 13.33 -2.86
CA LEU A 29 -16.32 13.61 -3.61
C LEU A 29 -15.66 14.89 -3.12
N LEU A 30 -16.42 15.96 -2.92
CA LEU A 30 -15.90 17.23 -2.39
C LEU A 30 -15.55 17.19 -0.92
N GLU A 31 -16.26 16.41 -0.11
CA GLU A 31 -16.04 16.35 1.35
C GLU A 31 -14.85 15.48 1.72
N ASN A 32 -14.68 14.34 1.03
CA ASN A 32 -13.72 13.29 1.41
C ASN A 32 -12.49 13.23 0.50
N THR A 33 -12.38 14.08 -0.53
CA THR A 33 -11.27 14.05 -1.49
C THR A 33 -10.79 15.45 -1.83
N GLU A 34 -9.66 15.52 -2.54
CA GLU A 34 -9.08 16.77 -3.03
C GLU A 34 -9.67 17.23 -4.38
N SER A 35 -10.77 16.62 -4.85
CA SER A 35 -11.40 16.96 -6.14
C SER A 35 -11.91 18.39 -6.21
N GLY A 36 -12.33 18.98 -5.08
CA GLY A 36 -12.72 20.40 -5.06
C GLY A 36 -11.57 21.32 -5.51
N TYR A 37 -10.34 21.01 -5.11
CA TYR A 37 -9.16 21.77 -5.53
C TYR A 37 -8.87 21.60 -7.03
N VAL A 38 -9.33 20.52 -7.66
CA VAL A 38 -9.26 20.34 -9.12
C VAL A 38 -10.25 21.28 -9.83
N PHE A 39 -11.45 21.41 -9.28
CA PHE A 39 -12.52 22.25 -9.85
C PHE A 39 -12.24 23.75 -9.69
N TYR A 40 -11.46 24.13 -8.69
CA TYR A 40 -11.02 25.52 -8.44
C TYR A 40 -9.60 25.82 -8.96
N ASP A 41 -9.12 25.07 -9.97
CA ASP A 41 -7.84 25.29 -10.65
C ASP A 41 -6.60 25.29 -9.72
N LYS A 42 -6.66 24.61 -8.56
CA LYS A 42 -5.54 24.48 -7.62
C LYS A 42 -4.78 23.16 -7.76
N LYS A 43 -5.40 22.12 -8.32
CA LYS A 43 -4.82 20.78 -8.48
C LYS A 43 -5.05 20.23 -9.89
N PRO A 44 -4.04 19.66 -10.58
CA PRO A 44 -4.25 19.11 -11.92
C PRO A 44 -5.09 17.82 -11.90
N ILE A 45 -4.83 16.94 -10.94
CA ILE A 45 -5.50 15.64 -10.80
C ILE A 45 -5.83 15.35 -9.35
N CYS A 46 -7.01 14.82 -9.09
CA CYS A 46 -7.32 14.07 -7.89
C CYS A 46 -7.59 12.61 -8.27
N ILE A 47 -6.94 11.67 -7.57
CA ILE A 47 -7.24 10.24 -7.64
C ILE A 47 -7.89 9.84 -6.32
N GLN A 48 -8.97 9.06 -6.40
CA GLN A 48 -9.63 8.52 -5.22
C GLN A 48 -9.94 7.05 -5.44
N ALA A 49 -9.48 6.20 -4.53
CA ALA A 49 -9.86 4.79 -4.51
C ALA A 49 -11.34 4.63 -4.12
N PHE A 50 -11.99 3.66 -4.73
CA PHE A 50 -13.26 3.10 -4.29
C PHE A 50 -13.09 1.58 -4.26
N SER A 51 -14.03 0.83 -3.69
CA SER A 51 -14.01 -0.63 -3.82
C SER A 51 -15.44 -1.13 -3.85
N PRO A 52 -15.98 -1.42 -5.04
CA PRO A 52 -17.33 -1.91 -5.16
C PRO A 52 -17.42 -3.25 -4.42
N ASN A 53 -18.47 -3.43 -3.64
CA ASN A 53 -18.68 -4.63 -2.83
C ASN A 53 -17.67 -4.84 -1.67
N ASN A 54 -16.90 -3.85 -1.23
CA ASN A 54 -16.08 -4.03 -0.01
C ASN A 54 -16.76 -3.47 1.25
N ILE A 55 -17.62 -4.28 1.85
CA ILE A 55 -18.37 -3.90 3.08
C ILE A 55 -17.54 -3.98 4.37
N LEU A 56 -16.31 -4.51 4.30
CA LEU A 56 -15.44 -4.67 5.48
C LEU A 56 -14.68 -3.38 5.84
N LEU A 57 -14.65 -2.42 4.91
CA LEU A 57 -14.00 -1.13 5.09
C LEU A 57 -14.88 -0.17 5.90
N GLU A 58 -14.28 0.95 6.32
CA GLU A 58 -14.97 1.98 7.11
C GLU A 58 -16.24 2.49 6.42
N ASN A 59 -17.25 2.85 7.22
CA ASN A 59 -18.58 3.20 6.72
C ASN A 59 -18.57 4.29 5.64
N GLU A 60 -17.68 5.28 5.74
CA GLU A 60 -17.59 6.38 4.76
C GLU A 60 -16.97 5.95 3.43
N PHE A 61 -15.98 5.05 3.42
CA PHE A 61 -15.38 4.53 2.18
C PHE A 61 -16.37 3.65 1.40
N HIS A 62 -17.12 2.80 2.12
CA HIS A 62 -18.17 1.98 1.51
C HIS A 62 -19.31 2.86 0.97
N LYS A 63 -19.72 3.90 1.72
CA LYS A 63 -20.71 4.89 1.29
C LYS A 63 -20.25 5.65 0.03
N PHE A 64 -18.98 6.07 -0.03
CA PHE A 64 -18.41 6.68 -1.24
C PHE A 64 -18.45 5.72 -2.42
N SER A 65 -18.05 4.46 -2.23
CA SER A 65 -18.07 3.42 -3.28
C SER A 65 -19.49 3.20 -3.84
N ALA A 66 -20.51 3.18 -2.98
CA ALA A 66 -21.91 3.10 -3.40
C ALA A 66 -22.33 4.33 -4.23
N SER A 67 -21.86 5.54 -3.87
CA SER A 67 -22.13 6.76 -4.64
C SER A 67 -21.46 6.76 -6.02
N VAL A 68 -20.21 6.25 -6.12
CA VAL A 68 -19.48 6.08 -7.38
C VAL A 68 -20.23 5.12 -8.29
N TRP A 69 -20.69 3.98 -7.78
CA TRP A 69 -21.51 3.04 -8.55
C TRP A 69 -22.75 3.74 -9.15
N GLY A 70 -23.49 4.50 -8.33
CA GLY A 70 -24.70 5.21 -8.77
C GLY A 70 -24.44 6.28 -9.82
N ALA A 71 -23.35 7.04 -9.68
CA ALA A 71 -22.98 8.10 -10.62
C ALA A 71 -22.25 7.59 -11.88
N SER A 72 -21.70 6.38 -11.87
CA SER A 72 -20.75 5.89 -12.87
C SER A 72 -21.24 6.00 -14.31
N LYS A 73 -22.46 5.52 -14.60
CA LYS A 73 -23.06 5.58 -15.94
C LYS A 73 -23.28 7.02 -16.40
N ILE A 74 -23.69 7.90 -15.48
CA ILE A 74 -24.00 9.31 -15.75
C ILE A 74 -22.73 10.09 -16.06
N LEU A 75 -21.64 9.80 -15.35
CA LEU A 75 -20.34 10.47 -15.52
C LEU A 75 -19.67 10.19 -16.88
N THR A 76 -20.14 9.20 -17.65
CA THR A 76 -19.65 8.95 -19.02
C THR A 76 -20.23 9.89 -20.07
N ARG A 77 -21.20 10.73 -19.70
CA ARG A 77 -21.90 11.64 -20.62
C ARG A 77 -20.97 12.79 -21.07
N PRO A 78 -21.14 13.32 -22.31
CA PRO A 78 -20.26 14.36 -22.86
C PRO A 78 -20.08 15.61 -21.99
N ILE A 79 -21.12 16.03 -21.25
CA ILE A 79 -21.05 17.14 -20.28
C ILE A 79 -19.89 17.04 -19.27
N PHE A 80 -19.48 15.82 -18.92
CA PHE A 80 -18.42 15.55 -17.96
C PHE A 80 -17.04 15.34 -18.61
N HIS A 81 -16.91 15.59 -19.92
CA HIS A 81 -15.66 15.40 -20.67
C HIS A 81 -15.38 16.47 -21.73
N SER A 82 -16.34 17.35 -22.04
CA SER A 82 -16.27 18.29 -23.15
C SER A 82 -15.47 19.57 -22.84
N LYS A 83 -15.16 19.83 -21.56
CA LYS A 83 -14.53 21.06 -21.07
C LYS A 83 -13.25 20.77 -20.27
N ASN A 84 -12.82 21.72 -19.43
CA ASN A 84 -11.57 21.63 -18.69
C ASN A 84 -11.59 20.54 -17.62
N ILE A 85 -12.73 20.29 -16.96
CA ILE A 85 -12.87 19.21 -15.99
C ILE A 85 -13.34 17.94 -16.69
N CYS A 86 -12.64 16.83 -16.45
CA CYS A 86 -13.10 15.52 -16.90
C CYS A 86 -12.89 14.43 -15.85
N PHE A 87 -13.76 13.42 -15.90
CA PHE A 87 -13.70 12.27 -15.00
C PHE A 87 -13.23 11.02 -15.72
N ARG A 88 -12.59 10.10 -14.99
CA ARG A 88 -12.30 8.75 -15.47
C ARG A 88 -12.50 7.75 -14.34
N ILE A 89 -13.31 6.74 -14.59
CA ILE A 89 -13.50 5.62 -13.65
C ILE A 89 -12.76 4.41 -14.20
N ASN A 90 -11.87 3.85 -13.41
CA ASN A 90 -11.20 2.59 -13.71
C ASN A 90 -11.71 1.52 -12.72
N HIS A 91 -12.57 0.63 -13.21
CA HIS A 91 -13.14 -0.45 -12.40
C HIS A 91 -12.15 -1.59 -12.11
N LYS A 92 -11.09 -1.73 -12.92
CA LYS A 92 -10.09 -2.79 -12.74
C LYS A 92 -9.16 -2.47 -11.57
N ASP A 93 -8.71 -1.23 -11.52
CA ASP A 93 -7.79 -0.73 -10.49
C ASP A 93 -8.54 0.03 -9.36
N GLU A 94 -9.88 0.01 -9.41
CA GLU A 94 -10.82 0.57 -8.43
C GLU A 94 -10.55 2.04 -8.02
N TYR A 95 -10.36 2.93 -9.01
CA TYR A 95 -10.20 4.37 -8.74
C TYR A 95 -11.03 5.27 -9.67
N ILE A 96 -11.33 6.47 -9.19
CA ILE A 96 -11.86 7.58 -9.99
C ILE A 96 -10.84 8.71 -10.05
N LEU A 97 -10.66 9.29 -11.24
CA LEU A 97 -9.88 10.49 -11.48
C LEU A 97 -10.80 11.67 -11.71
N SER A 98 -10.51 12.79 -11.05
CA SER A 98 -10.96 14.12 -11.42
C SER A 98 -9.77 14.85 -12.03
N VAL A 99 -9.87 15.28 -13.29
CA VAL A 99 -8.75 15.87 -14.05
C VAL A 99 -9.12 17.26 -14.54
N ASN A 100 -8.27 18.23 -14.23
CA ASN A 100 -8.27 19.54 -14.87
C ASN A 100 -7.31 19.51 -16.05
N ARG A 101 -7.84 19.39 -17.26
CA ARG A 101 -7.08 19.23 -18.51
C ARG A 101 -6.10 20.38 -18.73
N PHE A 102 -6.56 21.61 -18.54
CA PHE A 102 -5.73 22.79 -18.74
C PHE A 102 -4.54 22.81 -17.78
N LEU A 103 -4.79 22.61 -16.48
CA LEU A 103 -3.76 22.64 -15.46
C LEU A 103 -2.81 21.45 -15.58
N PHE A 104 -3.30 20.27 -15.95
CA PHE A 104 -2.47 19.11 -16.25
C PHE A 104 -1.48 19.40 -17.39
N LEU A 105 -1.99 19.88 -18.54
CA LEU A 105 -1.15 20.20 -19.69
C LEU A 105 -0.12 21.28 -19.34
N LYS A 106 -0.52 22.29 -18.55
CA LYS A 106 0.37 23.34 -18.07
C LYS A 106 1.50 22.77 -17.20
N VAL A 107 1.17 21.99 -16.17
CA VAL A 107 2.14 21.41 -15.24
C VAL A 107 3.12 20.47 -15.94
N VAL A 108 2.62 19.60 -16.83
CA VAL A 108 3.49 18.68 -17.59
C VAL A 108 4.39 19.47 -18.54
N ARG A 109 3.89 20.53 -19.19
CA ARG A 109 4.68 21.38 -20.10
C ARG A 109 5.78 22.13 -19.37
N GLU A 110 5.49 22.68 -18.19
CA GLU A 110 6.47 23.39 -17.35
C GLU A 110 7.59 22.45 -16.85
N ASN A 111 7.29 21.14 -16.72
CA ASN A 111 8.23 20.13 -16.22
C ASN A 111 8.66 19.11 -17.29
N LEU A 112 8.45 19.43 -18.58
CA LEU A 112 8.50 18.44 -19.67
C LEU A 112 9.83 17.67 -19.75
N ALA A 113 10.95 18.34 -19.48
CA ALA A 113 12.26 17.71 -19.50
C ALA A 113 12.39 16.56 -18.48
N LEU A 114 11.79 16.71 -17.30
CA LEU A 114 11.79 15.66 -16.28
C LEU A 114 10.89 14.50 -16.69
N PHE A 115 9.70 14.78 -17.24
CA PHE A 115 8.82 13.75 -17.78
C PHE A 115 9.49 12.98 -18.93
N GLN A 116 10.16 13.67 -19.84
CA GLN A 116 10.88 13.04 -20.96
C GLN A 116 12.11 12.24 -20.51
N TYR A 117 12.77 12.67 -19.43
CA TYR A 117 13.88 11.93 -18.85
C TYR A 117 13.43 10.56 -18.30
N VAL A 118 12.28 10.52 -17.62
CA VAL A 118 11.76 9.31 -16.98
C VAL A 118 10.97 8.44 -17.97
N LEU A 119 10.08 9.03 -18.76
CA LEU A 119 9.11 8.33 -19.62
C LEU A 119 9.58 8.18 -21.08
N GLY A 120 10.65 8.88 -21.45
CA GLY A 120 11.23 8.86 -22.79
C GLY A 120 11.02 10.15 -23.58
N PRO A 121 11.92 10.45 -24.54
CA PRO A 121 12.02 11.77 -25.17
C PRO A 121 10.84 12.14 -26.09
N SER A 122 10.02 11.16 -26.49
CA SER A 122 8.86 11.38 -27.36
C SER A 122 7.60 11.82 -26.62
N VAL A 123 7.59 11.80 -25.28
CA VAL A 123 6.42 12.19 -24.50
C VAL A 123 6.10 13.67 -24.71
N THR A 124 4.82 13.95 -24.92
CA THR A 124 4.24 15.29 -24.95
C THR A 124 3.15 15.42 -23.88
N PRO A 125 2.81 16.63 -23.41
CA PRO A 125 1.71 16.83 -22.48
C PRO A 125 0.39 16.22 -22.98
N GLU A 126 0.10 16.40 -24.27
CA GLU A 126 -1.12 15.95 -24.92
C GLU A 126 -1.17 14.41 -25.01
N SER A 127 -0.10 13.77 -25.50
CA SER A 127 -0.03 12.31 -25.56
C SER A 127 -0.11 11.65 -24.18
N LEU A 128 0.44 12.31 -23.15
CA LEU A 128 0.39 11.81 -21.78
C LEU A 128 -1.02 11.91 -21.19
N LEU A 129 -1.74 13.02 -21.45
CA LEU A 129 -3.14 13.18 -21.06
C LEU A 129 -4.03 12.15 -21.75
N GLU A 130 -3.82 11.91 -23.05
CA GLU A 130 -4.55 10.88 -23.80
C GLU A 130 -4.34 9.49 -23.21
N LEU A 131 -3.08 9.14 -22.91
CA LEU A 131 -2.75 7.85 -22.27
C LEU A 131 -3.37 7.74 -20.88
N LEU A 132 -3.34 8.80 -20.08
CA LEU A 132 -3.96 8.86 -18.76
C LEU A 132 -5.48 8.68 -18.82
N LEU A 133 -6.14 9.15 -19.88
CA LEU A 133 -7.59 9.06 -20.02
C LEU A 133 -8.07 7.79 -20.74
N ALA A 134 -7.18 7.01 -21.34
CA ALA A 134 -7.52 5.77 -22.05
C ALA A 134 -8.07 4.69 -21.09
N GLU A 135 -9.11 3.95 -21.49
CA GLU A 135 -9.82 2.99 -20.62
C GLU A 135 -8.90 1.98 -19.91
N ASN A 136 -7.90 1.45 -20.63
CA ASN A 136 -7.06 0.35 -20.15
C ASN A 136 -5.78 0.80 -19.41
N SER A 137 -5.54 2.09 -19.19
CA SER A 137 -4.29 2.54 -18.57
C SER A 137 -4.35 2.51 -17.04
N SER A 138 -3.32 1.96 -16.39
CA SER A 138 -3.17 2.14 -14.95
C SER A 138 -2.57 3.50 -14.65
N PHE A 139 -3.06 4.18 -13.59
CA PHE A 139 -2.61 5.51 -13.22
C PHE A 139 -1.10 5.53 -12.94
N ASN A 140 -0.61 4.64 -12.08
CA ASN A 140 0.81 4.59 -11.73
C ASN A 140 1.68 4.17 -12.93
N ALA A 141 1.20 3.21 -13.74
CA ALA A 141 1.93 2.71 -14.91
C ALA A 141 2.16 3.80 -15.98
N VAL A 142 1.23 4.76 -16.14
CA VAL A 142 1.39 5.90 -17.05
C VAL A 142 2.64 6.73 -16.70
N PHE A 143 3.00 6.78 -15.43
CA PHE A 143 4.16 7.50 -14.92
C PHE A 143 5.35 6.58 -14.58
N ASN A 144 5.33 5.32 -15.05
CA ASN A 144 6.35 4.31 -14.77
C ASN A 144 6.62 4.14 -13.25
N ASP A 145 5.55 4.24 -12.45
CA ASP A 145 5.58 4.17 -10.99
C ASP A 145 6.53 5.20 -10.34
N ASP A 146 6.85 6.30 -11.05
CA ASP A 146 7.73 7.34 -10.54
C ASP A 146 6.97 8.31 -9.62
N GLN A 147 7.21 8.17 -8.31
CA GLN A 147 6.55 8.97 -7.27
C GLN A 147 6.76 10.48 -7.43
N VAL A 148 7.86 10.92 -8.06
CA VAL A 148 8.10 12.35 -8.29
C VAL A 148 7.16 12.88 -9.36
N LEU A 149 7.05 12.16 -10.50
CA LEU A 149 6.11 12.55 -11.56
C LEU A 149 4.66 12.51 -11.06
N ILE A 150 4.30 11.46 -10.31
CA ILE A 150 2.97 11.32 -9.70
C ILE A 150 2.68 12.51 -8.77
N GLY A 151 3.59 12.83 -7.85
CA GLY A 151 3.42 13.97 -6.95
C GLY A 151 3.27 15.31 -7.69
N ILE A 152 3.98 15.50 -8.80
CA ILE A 152 3.90 16.72 -9.62
C ILE A 152 2.50 16.84 -10.26
N VAL A 153 1.97 15.77 -10.86
CA VAL A 153 0.63 15.81 -11.49
C VAL A 153 -0.51 15.81 -10.46
N LEU A 154 -0.26 15.30 -9.26
CA LEU A 154 -1.12 15.52 -8.10
C LEU A 154 -0.96 16.94 -7.54
N GLY A 155 -0.20 17.82 -8.17
CA GLY A 155 -0.16 19.23 -7.79
C GLY A 155 0.47 19.46 -6.41
N TYR A 156 1.36 18.59 -5.94
CA TYR A 156 2.16 18.87 -4.75
C TYR A 156 3.35 19.78 -5.07
N GLY A 157 3.73 19.87 -6.34
CA GLY A 157 4.82 20.71 -6.81
C GLY A 157 6.18 20.02 -6.74
N VAL A 158 7.10 20.43 -7.61
CA VAL A 158 8.36 19.71 -7.88
C VAL A 158 9.20 19.49 -6.63
N GLN A 159 9.39 20.51 -5.79
CA GLN A 159 10.24 20.37 -4.60
C GLN A 159 9.65 19.36 -3.61
N HIS A 160 8.35 19.45 -3.32
CA HIS A 160 7.67 18.51 -2.42
C HIS A 160 7.75 17.09 -2.95
N SER A 161 7.47 16.91 -4.24
CA SER A 161 7.51 15.59 -4.89
C SER A 161 8.91 14.98 -4.91
N LEU A 162 9.98 15.77 -5.03
CA LEU A 162 11.35 15.28 -4.95
C LEU A 162 11.71 14.77 -3.55
N PHE A 163 11.35 15.51 -2.49
CA PHE A 163 11.65 15.13 -1.11
C PHE A 163 10.80 13.93 -0.67
N VAL A 164 9.49 14.01 -0.87
CA VAL A 164 8.54 12.96 -0.46
C VAL A 164 8.75 11.71 -1.31
N GLY A 165 8.86 11.83 -2.63
CA GLY A 165 9.10 10.67 -3.51
C GLY A 165 10.44 9.97 -3.22
N ARG A 166 11.47 10.71 -2.79
CA ARG A 166 12.72 10.09 -2.31
C ARG A 166 12.52 9.36 -1.00
N LEU A 167 11.83 9.97 -0.05
CA LEU A 167 11.53 9.36 1.25
C LEU A 167 10.70 8.07 1.07
N GLU A 168 9.63 8.12 0.28
CA GLU A 168 8.79 6.97 -0.06
C GLU A 168 9.62 5.85 -0.70
N LYS A 169 10.51 6.16 -1.64
CA LYS A 169 11.40 5.16 -2.25
C LYS A 169 12.34 4.51 -1.25
N ILE A 170 12.84 5.26 -0.25
CA ILE A 170 13.65 4.69 0.83
C ILE A 170 12.79 3.77 1.70
N MET A 171 11.58 4.19 2.05
CA MET A 171 10.64 3.41 2.87
C MET A 171 10.17 2.15 2.14
N GLU A 172 9.79 2.24 0.86
CA GLU A 172 9.46 1.10 -0.01
C GLU A 172 10.61 0.09 -0.09
N SER A 173 11.86 0.55 -0.04
CA SER A 173 13.01 -0.34 -0.05
C SER A 173 13.12 -1.20 1.23
N ALA A 174 12.47 -0.81 2.32
CA ALA A 174 12.36 -1.60 3.54
C ALA A 174 11.41 -2.80 3.36
N PHE A 175 10.46 -2.70 2.42
CA PHE A 175 9.52 -3.75 2.06
C PHE A 175 10.00 -4.61 0.87
N ALA A 176 11.21 -4.36 0.37
CA ALA A 176 11.82 -5.19 -0.68
C ALA A 176 12.24 -6.55 -0.13
N ARG A 177 12.28 -7.57 -1.00
CA ARG A 177 12.70 -8.92 -0.62
C ARG A 177 14.11 -8.88 -0.08
N ASP A 178 14.33 -9.49 1.09
CA ASP A 178 15.67 -9.66 1.63
C ASP A 178 16.51 -10.53 0.68
N VAL A 179 17.76 -10.12 0.43
CA VAL A 179 18.70 -10.84 -0.44
C VAL A 179 19.94 -11.22 0.35
N PRO A 180 20.06 -12.47 0.85
CA PRO A 180 21.26 -12.95 1.51
C PRO A 180 22.51 -12.79 0.65
N PRO A 181 23.67 -12.35 1.19
CA PRO A 181 23.95 -12.11 2.60
C PRO A 181 23.74 -10.65 3.04
N LEU A 182 22.99 -9.83 2.30
CA LEU A 182 22.82 -8.41 2.61
C LEU A 182 21.90 -8.18 3.82
N SER A 183 22.21 -7.19 4.64
CA SER A 183 21.42 -6.82 5.80
C SER A 183 19.96 -6.56 5.44
N SER A 184 19.06 -6.97 6.33
CA SER A 184 17.65 -6.65 6.16
C SER A 184 17.45 -5.14 6.22
N LYS A 185 16.62 -4.63 5.30
CA LYS A 185 16.25 -3.22 5.26
C LYS A 185 15.07 -2.88 6.19
N VAL A 186 14.52 -3.88 6.87
CA VAL A 186 13.45 -3.73 7.87
C VAL A 186 13.82 -2.76 8.99
N ALA A 187 15.11 -2.57 9.28
CA ALA A 187 15.57 -1.58 10.25
C ALA A 187 15.23 -0.11 9.86
N LEU A 188 14.89 0.16 8.59
CA LEU A 188 14.42 1.47 8.13
C LEU A 188 12.95 1.73 8.47
N CYS A 189 12.22 0.71 8.92
CA CYS A 189 10.85 0.85 9.40
C CYS A 189 10.82 1.17 10.89
N ASP A 190 9.88 2.04 11.28
CA ASP A 190 9.56 2.31 12.68
C ASP A 190 9.01 1.05 13.39
N ASP A 191 9.08 1.03 14.72
CA ASP A 191 8.72 -0.12 15.56
C ASP A 191 7.28 -0.60 15.35
N SER A 192 6.37 0.33 15.03
CA SER A 192 4.97 0.04 14.66
C SER A 192 4.83 -0.91 13.46
N TRP A 193 5.78 -0.89 12.53
CA TRP A 193 5.78 -1.72 11.32
C TRP A 193 6.55 -3.03 11.50
N LYS A 194 7.48 -3.10 12.47
CA LYS A 194 8.23 -4.35 12.75
C LYS A 194 7.31 -5.47 13.16
N GLU A 195 6.27 -5.16 13.93
CA GLU A 195 5.23 -6.12 14.28
C GLU A 195 4.46 -6.61 13.04
N MET A 196 4.21 -5.77 12.02
CA MET A 196 3.49 -6.15 10.78
C MET A 196 4.26 -7.17 9.93
N LEU A 197 5.60 -7.13 9.95
CA LEU A 197 6.47 -7.95 9.11
C LEU A 197 6.54 -9.42 9.53
N LEU A 198 5.98 -9.78 10.69
CA LEU A 198 5.77 -11.17 11.06
C LEU A 198 4.74 -11.87 10.14
N PHE A 199 3.94 -11.14 9.35
CA PHE A 199 2.74 -11.68 8.71
C PHE A 199 2.75 -11.74 7.17
N THR A 200 3.74 -11.14 6.50
CA THR A 200 3.80 -11.10 5.03
C THR A 200 4.88 -12.04 4.48
N SER A 201 4.51 -13.26 4.11
CA SER A 201 5.41 -14.19 3.39
C SER A 201 4.92 -14.56 1.99
N GLU A 202 3.70 -14.15 1.60
CA GLU A 202 3.02 -14.64 0.40
C GLU A 202 2.71 -13.56 -0.66
N ASP A 203 3.17 -12.32 -0.49
CA ASP A 203 2.96 -11.29 -1.53
C ASP A 203 3.94 -11.48 -2.71
N GLU A 204 3.43 -11.95 -3.84
CA GLU A 204 4.17 -12.05 -5.12
C GLU A 204 4.52 -10.66 -5.70
N ASN A 205 3.94 -9.58 -5.15
CA ASN A 205 4.16 -8.20 -5.57
C ASN A 205 5.38 -7.53 -4.95
N ILE A 206 6.25 -8.28 -4.25
CA ILE A 206 7.49 -7.72 -3.70
C ILE A 206 8.36 -7.24 -4.87
N VAL A 207 8.47 -5.91 -4.99
CA VAL A 207 9.26 -5.25 -6.03
C VAL A 207 10.71 -5.72 -5.90
N ASN A 208 11.25 -6.28 -6.99
CA ASN A 208 12.69 -6.48 -7.18
C ASN A 208 13.37 -5.11 -7.26
N ASN A 209 13.47 -4.43 -6.12
CA ASN A 209 13.94 -3.06 -6.11
C ASN A 209 15.46 -3.06 -6.32
N LYS A 210 15.89 -2.37 -7.38
CA LYS A 210 17.32 -2.11 -7.65
C LYS A 210 17.97 -1.54 -6.39
N PHE A 211 19.23 -1.94 -6.14
CA PHE A 211 20.03 -1.44 -5.02
C PHE A 211 19.95 0.09 -4.90
N LEU A 212 19.19 0.56 -3.91
CA LEU A 212 19.07 1.97 -3.59
C LEU A 212 20.33 2.39 -2.84
N LYS A 213 21.07 3.37 -3.40
CA LYS A 213 22.21 3.98 -2.72
C LYS A 213 21.78 5.25 -1.99
N PRO A 214 22.47 5.63 -0.90
CA PRO A 214 22.26 6.92 -0.25
C PRO A 214 22.42 8.08 -1.24
N GLY A 215 21.63 9.12 -1.03
CA GLY A 215 21.71 10.37 -1.76
C GLY A 215 23.02 11.10 -1.48
N PHE A 216 23.34 12.08 -2.33
CA PHE A 216 24.53 12.90 -2.17
C PHE A 216 24.55 13.58 -0.79
N GLY A 217 25.67 13.46 -0.08
CA GLY A 217 25.86 14.08 1.23
C GLY A 217 25.44 13.22 2.43
N PHE A 218 24.91 12.02 2.20
CA PHE A 218 24.58 11.06 3.27
C PHE A 218 25.50 9.83 3.23
N SER A 219 25.85 9.32 4.40
CA SER A 219 26.67 8.12 4.55
C SER A 219 25.85 6.83 4.51
N SER A 220 24.54 6.89 4.75
CA SER A 220 23.63 5.73 4.74
C SER A 220 22.19 6.13 4.38
N LEU A 221 21.36 5.15 3.99
CA LEU A 221 19.92 5.36 3.73
C LEU A 221 19.14 5.78 4.98
N SER A 222 19.56 5.29 6.16
CA SER A 222 18.93 5.65 7.43
C SER A 222 19.20 7.12 7.79
N GLU A 223 20.45 7.58 7.62
CA GLU A 223 20.80 9.00 7.80
C GLU A 223 20.04 9.90 6.82
N GLU A 224 19.92 9.47 5.56
CA GLU A 224 19.14 10.19 4.55
C GLU A 224 17.66 10.26 4.92
N GLN A 225 17.05 9.15 5.33
CA GLN A 225 15.65 9.10 5.77
C GLN A 225 15.39 10.08 6.92
N GLU A 226 16.21 10.06 7.96
CA GLU A 226 16.10 10.98 9.10
C GLU A 226 16.26 12.44 8.65
N GLY A 227 17.22 12.70 7.76
CA GLY A 227 17.47 14.03 7.19
C GLY A 227 16.30 14.56 6.36
N LEU A 228 15.61 13.70 5.61
CA LEU A 228 14.41 14.03 4.84
C LEU A 228 13.21 14.27 5.76
N MET A 229 12.97 13.38 6.74
CA MET A 229 11.87 13.51 7.70
C MET A 229 11.92 14.82 8.48
N LYS A 230 13.12 15.28 8.88
CA LYS A 230 13.28 16.58 9.57
C LYS A 230 12.91 17.80 8.72
N LYS A 231 12.86 17.64 7.39
CA LYS A 231 12.55 18.72 6.44
C LYS A 231 11.11 18.69 5.96
N ILE A 232 10.36 17.63 6.23
CA ILE A 232 8.98 17.46 5.78
C ILE A 232 8.06 17.67 6.99
N ASP A 233 7.08 18.54 6.84
CA ASP A 233 6.04 18.82 7.83
C ASP A 233 4.65 18.74 7.17
N LEU A 234 3.60 18.85 7.97
CA LEU A 234 2.23 19.04 7.49
C LEU A 234 2.00 20.49 7.04
N PRO A 235 1.07 20.74 6.11
CA PRO A 235 0.90 22.07 5.53
C PRO A 235 0.34 23.08 6.55
N SER A 236 -0.88 22.85 7.07
CA SER A 236 -1.48 23.63 8.15
C SER A 236 -2.53 22.83 8.91
N GLU A 237 -2.87 23.25 10.12
CA GLU A 237 -3.96 22.63 10.89
C GLU A 237 -5.31 22.75 10.17
N GLN A 238 -5.57 23.85 9.45
CA GLN A 238 -6.82 24.05 8.72
C GLN A 238 -6.97 23.03 7.58
N LEU A 239 -5.92 22.88 6.77
CA LEU A 239 -5.91 21.93 5.65
C LEU A 239 -5.89 20.47 6.11
N THR A 240 -5.39 20.19 7.32
CA THR A 240 -5.28 18.82 7.85
C THR A 240 -6.55 18.39 8.61
N ASN A 241 -7.08 19.26 9.47
CA ASN A 241 -8.11 18.88 10.44
C ASN A 241 -9.53 19.23 10.00
N GLN A 242 -9.71 20.03 8.94
CA GLN A 242 -11.03 20.41 8.42
C GLN A 242 -11.30 19.75 7.07
N LYS A 243 -12.54 19.34 6.83
CA LYS A 243 -12.96 18.76 5.55
C LYS A 243 -13.42 19.84 4.56
N PRO A 244 -13.06 19.73 3.26
CA PRO A 244 -12.13 18.73 2.72
C PRO A 244 -10.70 19.00 3.13
N SER A 245 -10.01 17.94 3.56
CA SER A 245 -8.59 18.02 3.88
C SER A 245 -7.75 18.06 2.61
N PHE A 246 -6.59 18.70 2.69
CA PHE A 246 -5.55 18.68 1.65
C PHE A 246 -4.21 18.40 2.34
N ILE A 247 -3.74 17.17 2.26
CA ILE A 247 -2.59 16.69 3.06
C ILE A 247 -1.47 16.29 2.11
N PHE A 248 -0.29 16.88 2.30
CA PHE A 248 0.91 16.55 1.53
C PHE A 248 2.16 16.84 2.37
N GLY A 249 3.29 16.22 2.00
CA GLY A 249 4.57 16.52 2.63
C GLY A 249 5.08 17.91 2.26
N CYS A 250 4.93 18.86 3.18
CA CYS A 250 5.34 20.24 3.01
C CYS A 250 6.82 20.40 3.38
N VAL A 251 7.68 20.86 2.45
CA VAL A 251 9.12 20.99 2.71
C VAL A 251 9.40 22.30 3.43
N ASN A 252 9.98 22.25 4.63
CA ASN A 252 10.22 23.42 5.49
C ASN A 252 11.10 24.50 4.85
N ASN A 253 10.88 25.75 5.25
CA ASN A 253 11.68 26.94 4.91
C ASN A 253 11.66 27.41 3.44
N LEU A 254 10.55 27.18 2.73
CA LEU A 254 10.31 27.81 1.43
C LEU A 254 9.29 28.94 1.60
N GLU A 255 9.67 30.18 1.26
CA GLU A 255 8.74 31.33 1.33
C GLU A 255 7.49 31.10 0.46
N GLU A 256 7.65 30.41 -0.67
CA GLU A 256 6.58 30.02 -1.60
C GLU A 256 5.51 29.13 -0.95
N ASN A 257 5.84 28.38 0.11
CA ASN A 257 4.87 27.52 0.78
C ASN A 257 3.79 28.33 1.47
N LYS A 258 4.14 29.48 2.08
CA LYS A 258 3.17 30.26 2.85
C LYS A 258 2.06 30.77 1.94
N GLN A 259 2.43 31.37 0.80
CA GLN A 259 1.46 31.85 -0.18
C GLN A 259 0.60 30.69 -0.70
N ARG A 260 1.22 29.55 -1.03
CA ARG A 260 0.48 28.37 -1.52
C ARG A 260 -0.52 27.84 -0.50
N ILE A 261 -0.12 27.76 0.77
CA ILE A 261 -0.97 27.32 1.87
C ILE A 261 -2.14 28.28 2.05
N ASP A 262 -1.89 29.60 2.06
CA ASP A 262 -2.94 30.62 2.18
C ASP A 262 -3.97 30.48 1.04
N GLU A 263 -3.52 30.29 -0.20
CA GLU A 263 -4.41 30.10 -1.36
C GLU A 263 -5.23 28.80 -1.27
N LEU A 264 -4.64 27.71 -0.77
CA LEU A 264 -5.34 26.44 -0.55
C LEU A 264 -6.39 26.59 0.57
N GLU A 265 -6.08 27.30 1.64
CA GLU A 265 -7.00 27.55 2.75
C GLU A 265 -8.18 28.44 2.33
N GLU A 266 -7.95 29.42 1.46
CA GLU A 266 -9.03 30.20 0.85
C GLU A 266 -9.91 29.33 -0.06
N THR A 267 -9.29 28.48 -0.89
CA THR A 267 -10.02 27.55 -1.76
C THR A 267 -10.85 26.56 -0.94
N GLN A 268 -10.33 26.06 0.18
CA GLN A 268 -11.07 25.19 1.10
C GLN A 268 -12.35 25.86 1.60
N LYS A 269 -12.31 27.15 1.92
CA LYS A 269 -13.49 27.93 2.35
C LYS A 269 -14.51 28.06 1.22
N ASP A 270 -14.06 28.26 -0.01
CA ASP A 270 -14.96 28.32 -1.17
C ASP A 270 -15.62 26.96 -1.46
N ILE A 271 -14.89 25.86 -1.34
CA ILE A 271 -15.45 24.51 -1.47
C ILE A 271 -16.50 24.24 -0.37
N ILE A 272 -16.21 24.61 0.88
CA ILE A 272 -17.17 24.49 1.99
C ILE A 272 -18.43 25.31 1.71
N LYS A 273 -18.28 26.53 1.21
CA LYS A 273 -19.40 27.41 0.84
C LYS A 273 -20.24 26.81 -0.29
N LEU A 274 -19.59 26.22 -1.30
CA LEU A 274 -20.27 25.52 -2.39
C LEU A 274 -21.10 24.35 -1.86
N MET A 275 -20.51 23.49 -1.02
CA MET A 275 -21.21 22.34 -0.41
C MET A 275 -22.41 22.72 0.48
N GLN A 276 -22.42 23.95 0.99
CA GLN A 276 -23.51 24.50 1.80
C GLN A 276 -24.59 25.21 0.97
N SER A 277 -24.39 25.35 -0.35
CA SER A 277 -25.35 26.03 -1.21
C SER A 277 -26.71 25.30 -1.26
N PRO A 278 -27.84 26.02 -1.18
CA PRO A 278 -29.16 25.43 -1.37
C PRO A 278 -29.39 24.90 -2.79
N THR A 279 -28.60 25.38 -3.77
CA THR A 279 -28.60 24.92 -5.16
C THR A 279 -27.34 24.12 -5.49
N PHE A 280 -26.71 23.49 -4.48
CA PHE A 280 -25.42 22.80 -4.59
C PHE A 280 -25.19 22.02 -5.89
N LEU A 281 -26.11 21.11 -6.26
CA LEU A 281 -25.94 20.30 -7.46
C LEU A 281 -25.92 21.15 -8.74
N GLN A 282 -26.78 22.16 -8.81
CA GLN A 282 -26.78 23.09 -9.94
C GLN A 282 -25.45 23.83 -10.02
N ASP A 283 -25.02 24.41 -8.89
CA ASP A 283 -23.80 25.22 -8.82
C ASP A 283 -22.55 24.41 -9.18
N ILE A 284 -22.43 23.16 -8.71
CA ILE A 284 -21.27 22.31 -9.04
C ILE A 284 -21.29 21.86 -10.51
N LEU A 285 -22.47 21.57 -11.07
CA LEU A 285 -22.58 21.21 -12.50
C LEU A 285 -22.18 22.39 -13.38
N GLU A 286 -22.54 23.62 -13.03
CA GLU A 286 -22.11 24.82 -13.75
C GLU A 286 -20.60 25.07 -13.64
N VAL A 287 -19.99 24.78 -12.48
CA VAL A 287 -18.52 24.82 -12.33
C VAL A 287 -17.84 23.80 -13.26
N ILE A 288 -18.36 22.59 -13.36
CA ILE A 288 -17.77 21.51 -14.18
C ILE A 288 -18.00 21.74 -15.68
N ALA A 289 -19.21 22.13 -16.06
CA ALA A 289 -19.61 22.31 -17.45
C ALA A 289 -19.20 23.68 -18.02
N GLU A 290 -18.81 24.63 -17.18
CA GLU A 290 -18.52 26.04 -17.55
C GLU A 290 -19.68 26.71 -18.31
N GLU A 291 -20.89 26.19 -18.14
CA GLU A 291 -22.11 26.68 -18.78
C GLU A 291 -23.32 26.29 -17.92
N LYS A 292 -24.45 26.94 -18.19
CA LYS A 292 -25.68 26.70 -17.44
C LYS A 292 -26.22 25.31 -17.75
N VAL A 293 -26.37 24.49 -16.73
CA VAL A 293 -26.99 23.16 -16.83
C VAL A 293 -28.48 23.25 -16.45
N VAL A 294 -29.36 22.45 -17.04
CA VAL A 294 -30.77 22.43 -16.63
C VAL A 294 -31.13 21.06 -16.08
N ILE A 295 -31.62 21.03 -14.84
CA ILE A 295 -32.18 19.83 -14.22
C ILE A 295 -33.68 19.76 -14.56
N GLU A 296 -34.07 18.79 -15.39
CA GLU A 296 -35.44 18.64 -15.86
C GLU A 296 -36.12 17.41 -15.27
N ASN A 297 -37.44 17.52 -15.09
CA ASN A 297 -38.29 16.38 -14.73
C ASN A 297 -38.55 15.51 -15.97
N LEU A 298 -37.52 14.77 -16.38
CA LEU A 298 -37.57 13.76 -17.44
C LEU A 298 -37.78 12.39 -16.79
N SER A 299 -38.89 11.72 -17.11
CA SER A 299 -39.15 10.36 -16.63
C SER A 299 -38.34 9.35 -17.44
N TYR A 300 -37.47 8.60 -16.78
CA TYR A 300 -36.84 7.41 -17.35
C TYR A 300 -37.42 6.13 -16.73
N GLU A 301 -37.26 5.01 -17.44
CA GLU A 301 -37.63 3.69 -16.93
C GLU A 301 -36.73 3.33 -15.75
N CYS A 302 -37.35 3.24 -14.56
CA CYS A 302 -36.71 2.78 -13.34
C CYS A 302 -36.02 1.43 -13.56
N LEU A 303 -34.79 1.28 -13.05
CA LEU A 303 -34.04 0.01 -13.05
C LEU A 303 -34.94 -1.11 -12.50
N GLN A 304 -35.32 -2.05 -13.35
CA GLN A 304 -36.14 -3.18 -12.92
C GLN A 304 -35.32 -4.13 -12.05
N PHE A 305 -35.89 -4.49 -10.91
CA PHE A 305 -35.23 -5.31 -9.90
C PHE A 305 -35.10 -6.77 -10.34
N SER A 306 -33.89 -7.29 -10.21
CA SER A 306 -33.59 -8.72 -10.28
C SER A 306 -34.25 -9.49 -9.14
N ASN A 307 -34.70 -10.73 -9.38
CA ASN A 307 -35.28 -11.64 -8.37
C ASN A 307 -34.24 -12.27 -7.43
N VAL A 308 -33.24 -11.49 -7.00
CA VAL A 308 -32.09 -11.98 -6.23
C VAL A 308 -32.38 -11.92 -4.73
N ASN A 309 -31.97 -12.96 -3.99
CA ASN A 309 -32.08 -12.97 -2.53
C ASN A 309 -30.94 -12.14 -1.90
N PRO A 310 -31.23 -11.02 -1.22
CA PRO A 310 -30.21 -10.12 -0.70
C PRO A 310 -29.33 -10.76 0.37
N ASN A 311 -29.90 -11.62 1.23
CA ASN A 311 -29.16 -12.27 2.31
C ASN A 311 -28.15 -13.30 1.77
N ILE A 312 -28.53 -14.07 0.73
CA ILE A 312 -27.64 -15.03 0.09
C ILE A 312 -26.51 -14.30 -0.64
N THR A 313 -26.85 -13.22 -1.33
CA THR A 313 -25.89 -12.42 -2.11
C THR A 313 -24.86 -11.76 -1.22
N LEU A 314 -25.30 -11.12 -0.13
CA LEU A 314 -24.40 -10.55 0.86
C LEU A 314 -23.52 -11.62 1.53
N ALA A 315 -24.07 -12.81 1.80
CA ALA A 315 -23.28 -13.91 2.36
C ALA A 315 -22.19 -14.38 1.39
N LYS A 316 -22.47 -14.48 0.08
CA LYS A 316 -21.45 -14.75 -0.95
C LYS A 316 -20.35 -13.69 -0.92
N LEU A 317 -20.73 -12.42 -0.84
CA LEU A 317 -19.77 -11.32 -0.79
C LEU A 317 -18.86 -11.39 0.45
N ILE A 318 -19.46 -11.50 1.64
CA ILE A 318 -18.68 -11.61 2.88
C ILE A 318 -17.73 -12.80 2.76
N LYS A 319 -18.20 -13.94 2.24
CA LYS A 319 -17.39 -15.14 2.07
C LYS A 319 -16.23 -14.95 1.10
N SER A 320 -16.42 -14.22 -0.01
CA SER A 320 -15.32 -13.90 -0.91
C SER A 320 -14.29 -12.98 -0.25
N LEU A 321 -14.73 -12.07 0.62
CA LEU A 321 -13.83 -11.17 1.34
C LEU A 321 -13.06 -11.86 2.48
N ILE A 322 -13.53 -13.01 2.97
CA ILE A 322 -12.87 -13.82 4.01
C ILE A 322 -12.38 -15.18 3.50
N ARG A 323 -12.21 -15.34 2.18
CA ARG A 323 -11.98 -16.67 1.57
C ARG A 323 -10.66 -17.31 1.99
N ASP A 324 -9.62 -16.50 2.21
CA ASP A 324 -8.27 -16.96 2.56
C ASP A 324 -8.09 -17.18 4.07
N ILE A 325 -9.20 -17.18 4.80
CA ILE A 325 -9.25 -17.24 6.25
C ILE A 325 -9.55 -18.68 6.69
N ASN A 326 -8.83 -19.16 7.70
CA ASN A 326 -9.00 -20.54 8.16
C ASN A 326 -10.39 -20.75 8.80
N LYS A 327 -10.80 -22.03 8.95
CA LYS A 327 -12.13 -22.36 9.48
C LYS A 327 -12.40 -21.83 10.90
N GLN A 328 -11.36 -21.73 11.73
CA GLN A 328 -11.48 -21.28 13.12
C GLN A 328 -11.76 -19.77 13.18
N ASP A 329 -11.08 -19.00 12.36
CA ASP A 329 -11.26 -17.56 12.22
C ASP A 329 -12.66 -17.20 11.67
N VAL A 330 -13.19 -18.00 10.74
CA VAL A 330 -14.60 -17.88 10.30
C VAL A 330 -15.57 -18.09 11.47
N SER A 331 -15.26 -18.99 12.42
CA SER A 331 -16.07 -19.18 13.63
C SER A 331 -16.05 -17.92 14.50
N PHE A 332 -14.87 -17.33 14.73
CA PHE A 332 -14.74 -16.10 15.50
C PHE A 332 -15.49 -14.93 14.85
N PHE A 333 -15.43 -14.82 13.52
CA PHE A 333 -16.24 -13.85 12.77
C PHE A 333 -17.74 -14.07 12.97
N LEU A 334 -18.23 -15.31 12.88
CA LEU A 334 -19.64 -15.64 13.08
C LEU A 334 -20.10 -15.39 14.53
N GLU A 335 -19.25 -15.65 15.53
CA GLU A 335 -19.49 -15.30 16.93
C GLU A 335 -19.68 -13.79 17.08
N GLY A 336 -18.79 -12.99 16.47
CA GLY A 336 -18.90 -11.53 16.47
C GLY A 336 -20.16 -11.02 15.76
N LEU A 337 -20.48 -11.61 14.60
CA LEU A 337 -21.67 -11.28 13.81
C LEU A 337 -22.97 -11.53 14.59
N LEU A 338 -22.99 -12.55 15.44
CA LEU A 338 -24.15 -12.94 16.25
C LEU A 338 -24.16 -12.28 17.64
N SER A 339 -23.04 -11.73 18.10
CA SER A 339 -22.87 -11.13 19.43
C SER A 339 -23.76 -9.87 19.63
N ASN A 340 -24.27 -9.70 20.85
CA ASN A 340 -25.02 -8.49 21.26
C ASN A 340 -24.16 -7.48 22.01
N GLU A 341 -22.88 -7.76 22.20
CA GLU A 341 -21.97 -6.90 22.95
C GLU A 341 -21.70 -5.60 22.20
N ARG A 342 -21.46 -4.53 22.96
CA ARG A 342 -21.01 -3.25 22.39
C ARG A 342 -19.61 -3.40 21.81
N ILE A 343 -19.35 -2.64 20.74
CA ILE A 343 -18.01 -2.52 20.18
C ILE A 343 -17.24 -1.54 21.06
N ASN A 344 -16.09 -1.97 21.58
CA ASN A 344 -15.05 -1.06 22.03
C ASN A 344 -14.21 -0.76 20.77
N ASP A 345 -14.28 0.47 20.26
CA ASP A 345 -13.71 0.87 18.95
C ASP A 345 -12.18 1.09 19.00
N ASP A 346 -11.45 0.38 19.88
CA ASP A 346 -9.98 0.46 19.89
C ASP A 346 -9.42 -0.37 18.72
N LEU A 347 -9.40 0.27 17.55
CA LEU A 347 -9.32 -0.33 16.23
C LEU A 347 -7.91 -0.60 15.73
N GLN A 348 -6.90 0.05 16.32
CA GLN A 348 -5.53 -0.01 15.82
C GLN A 348 -4.87 -1.34 16.17
N THR A 349 -5.12 -1.87 17.37
CA THR A 349 -4.47 -3.08 17.90
C THR A 349 -4.87 -4.36 17.16
N HIS A 350 -6.07 -4.41 16.59
CA HIS A 350 -6.64 -5.66 16.05
C HIS A 350 -6.60 -5.80 14.52
N ARG A 351 -6.31 -4.74 13.74
CA ARG A 351 -6.28 -4.86 12.26
C ARG A 351 -5.24 -5.89 11.81
N MET A 352 -4.10 -5.93 12.49
CA MET A 352 -2.97 -6.78 12.11
C MET A 352 -3.24 -8.27 12.33
N ALA A 353 -3.96 -8.63 13.39
CA ALA A 353 -4.25 -10.03 13.68
C ALA A 353 -5.35 -10.62 12.76
N SER A 354 -6.04 -9.78 11.98
CA SER A 354 -6.98 -10.23 10.94
C SER A 354 -6.33 -10.61 9.61
N PHE A 355 -5.01 -10.41 9.43
CA PHE A 355 -4.33 -10.77 8.18
C PHE A 355 -4.29 -12.29 7.97
N PRO A 356 -4.62 -12.76 6.75
CA PRO A 356 -4.44 -14.17 6.38
C PRO A 356 -2.99 -14.60 6.61
N GLY A 357 -2.79 -15.76 7.25
CA GLY A 357 -1.46 -16.32 7.48
C GLY A 357 -0.73 -15.81 8.73
N PHE A 358 -1.32 -14.90 9.52
CA PHE A 358 -0.73 -14.44 10.80
C PHE A 358 -0.29 -15.62 11.69
N SER A 359 -1.24 -16.49 12.05
CA SER A 359 -0.99 -17.63 12.94
C SER A 359 -0.10 -18.70 12.31
N LYS A 360 -0.20 -18.87 10.98
CA LYS A 360 0.67 -19.77 10.21
C LYS A 360 2.12 -19.32 10.30
N ASN A 361 2.39 -18.03 10.10
CA ASN A 361 3.74 -17.47 10.13
C ASN A 361 4.35 -17.48 11.54
N VAL A 362 3.55 -17.20 12.57
CA VAL A 362 4.00 -17.31 13.98
C VAL A 362 4.36 -18.76 14.33
N ALA A 363 3.51 -19.72 13.95
CA ALA A 363 3.78 -21.14 14.17
C ALA A 363 5.04 -21.61 13.44
N LEU A 364 5.18 -21.25 12.16
CA LEU A 364 6.35 -21.59 11.33
C LEU A 364 7.63 -20.98 11.92
N ALA A 365 7.59 -19.70 12.31
CA ALA A 365 8.74 -19.04 12.94
C ALA A 365 9.19 -19.77 14.22
N ARG A 366 8.24 -20.23 15.04
CA ARG A 366 8.53 -20.99 16.26
C ARG A 366 9.18 -22.33 15.94
N GLU A 367 8.62 -23.08 15.00
CA GLU A 367 9.15 -24.39 14.58
C GLU A 367 10.58 -24.26 14.05
N ASN A 368 10.82 -23.30 13.16
CA ASN A 368 12.12 -23.06 12.55
C ASN A 368 13.17 -22.60 13.57
N ILE A 369 12.79 -21.79 14.57
CA ILE A 369 13.71 -21.39 15.66
C ILE A 369 14.06 -22.57 16.56
N ILE A 370 13.10 -23.45 16.87
CA ILE A 370 13.39 -24.67 17.64
C ILE A 370 14.32 -25.60 16.83
N GLU A 371 14.09 -25.75 15.53
CA GLU A 371 14.98 -26.51 14.66
C GLU A 371 16.39 -25.91 14.63
N ALA A 372 16.50 -24.59 14.48
CA ALA A 372 17.77 -23.88 14.50
C ALA A 372 18.51 -24.11 15.82
N ASP A 373 17.88 -23.88 16.98
CA ASP A 373 18.49 -24.11 18.28
C ASP A 373 19.06 -25.54 18.40
N GLN A 374 18.26 -26.54 18.01
CA GLN A 374 18.67 -27.95 18.04
C GLN A 374 19.83 -28.25 17.10
N PHE A 375 19.85 -27.62 15.92
CA PHE A 375 20.93 -27.76 14.96
C PHE A 375 22.23 -27.18 15.51
N PHE A 376 22.20 -25.99 16.09
CA PHE A 376 23.38 -25.32 16.64
C PHE A 376 23.93 -26.02 17.90
N SER A 377 23.06 -26.58 18.75
CA SER A 377 23.51 -27.45 19.86
C SER A 377 24.28 -28.69 19.35
N LYS A 378 23.86 -29.29 18.24
CA LYS A 378 24.59 -30.42 17.62
C LYS A 378 25.90 -30.01 16.95
N LEU A 379 26.05 -28.74 16.54
CA LEU A 379 27.32 -28.22 16.03
C LEU A 379 28.34 -28.04 17.14
N GLU A 380 27.89 -27.59 18.31
CA GLU A 380 28.73 -27.37 19.49
C GLU A 380 29.42 -28.65 19.98
N GLU A 381 28.76 -29.81 19.82
CA GLU A 381 29.31 -31.12 20.16
C GLU A 381 30.40 -31.62 19.20
N LYS A 382 30.58 -30.98 18.04
CA LYS A 382 31.49 -31.45 16.97
C LYS A 382 32.78 -30.64 16.93
N SER A 383 33.92 -31.33 16.99
CA SER A 383 35.25 -30.70 16.96
C SER A 383 35.65 -30.06 15.62
N ASP A 384 34.96 -30.41 14.53
CA ASP A 384 35.32 -29.99 13.18
C ASP A 384 34.85 -28.57 12.84
N PHE A 385 34.01 -27.98 13.69
CA PHE A 385 33.49 -26.62 13.53
C PHE A 385 34.20 -25.65 14.45
N VAL A 386 34.54 -24.48 13.90
CA VAL A 386 35.09 -23.37 14.67
C VAL A 386 33.96 -22.46 15.10
N SER A 387 33.81 -22.26 16.41
CA SER A 387 32.86 -21.30 16.99
C SER A 387 33.40 -19.87 16.84
N VAL A 388 32.59 -18.98 16.29
CA VAL A 388 32.82 -17.52 16.32
C VAL A 388 32.01 -16.89 17.46
N LEU A 389 30.79 -17.39 17.66
CA LEU A 389 29.93 -17.08 18.79
C LEU A 389 29.14 -18.34 19.15
N ASP A 390 29.36 -18.85 20.36
CA ASP A 390 28.77 -20.11 20.83
C ASP A 390 27.24 -20.09 20.66
N SER A 391 26.70 -21.22 20.19
CA SER A 391 25.29 -21.44 19.86
C SER A 391 24.72 -20.61 18.69
N TYR A 392 25.49 -19.70 18.06
CA TYR A 392 24.94 -18.80 17.02
C TYR A 392 25.70 -18.76 15.70
N LEU A 393 27.03 -18.92 15.71
CA LEU A 393 27.84 -18.77 14.50
C LEU A 393 29.03 -19.73 14.50
N TYR A 394 29.01 -20.63 13.53
CA TYR A 394 30.04 -21.65 13.34
C TYR A 394 30.50 -21.65 11.89
N TYR A 395 31.74 -22.07 11.65
CA TYR A 395 32.21 -22.36 10.31
C TYR A 395 33.13 -23.57 10.26
N GLN A 396 33.26 -24.14 9.06
CA GLN A 396 34.26 -25.13 8.71
C GLN A 396 35.07 -24.64 7.51
N ILE A 397 36.39 -24.84 7.54
CA ILE A 397 37.26 -24.54 6.40
C ILE A 397 37.19 -25.73 5.44
N LEU A 398 36.64 -25.52 4.25
CA LEU A 398 36.58 -26.52 3.19
C LEU A 398 37.87 -26.56 2.36
N GLN A 399 38.49 -25.40 2.17
CA GLN A 399 39.75 -25.26 1.45
C GLN A 399 40.59 -24.15 2.08
N GLN A 400 41.76 -24.50 2.60
CA GLN A 400 42.70 -23.54 3.19
C GLN A 400 43.71 -23.04 2.16
N THR A 401 44.14 -21.78 2.30
CA THR A 401 45.18 -21.16 1.47
C THR A 401 46.19 -20.37 2.31
N GLU A 402 47.25 -19.87 1.69
CA GLU A 402 48.26 -18.99 2.32
C GLU A 402 48.12 -17.52 1.90
N GLY A 403 46.98 -17.13 1.32
CA GLY A 403 46.73 -15.77 0.85
C GLY A 403 46.67 -14.71 1.96
N ARG A 404 46.57 -13.43 1.55
CA ARG A 404 46.34 -12.29 2.46
C ARG A 404 45.07 -12.54 3.26
N SER A 405 45.13 -12.33 4.58
CA SER A 405 44.02 -12.52 5.50
C SER A 405 43.18 -11.24 5.63
N LEU A 406 41.86 -11.39 5.61
CA LEU A 406 40.87 -10.34 5.87
C LEU A 406 40.85 -9.99 7.36
N LYS A 407 41.26 -8.77 7.73
CA LYS A 407 41.36 -8.37 9.15
C LYS A 407 40.42 -7.24 9.51
N THR A 408 40.60 -6.10 8.86
CA THR A 408 39.89 -4.83 9.13
C THR A 408 39.21 -4.29 7.88
N GLU A 409 39.42 -4.95 6.76
CA GLU A 409 38.88 -4.53 5.49
C GLU A 409 37.39 -4.85 5.41
N THR A 410 36.65 -4.00 4.71
CA THR A 410 35.19 -4.08 4.63
C THR A 410 34.70 -4.33 3.22
N SER A 411 35.50 -4.07 2.20
CA SER A 411 35.17 -4.37 0.80
C SER A 411 35.90 -5.63 0.37
N VAL A 412 35.13 -6.63 -0.06
CA VAL A 412 35.64 -7.94 -0.47
C VAL A 412 35.03 -8.37 -1.78
N ARG A 413 35.77 -9.20 -2.52
CA ARG A 413 35.24 -9.93 -3.67
C ARG A 413 35.06 -11.40 -3.30
N VAL A 414 33.88 -11.95 -3.55
CA VAL A 414 33.51 -13.31 -3.12
C VAL A 414 32.74 -14.09 -4.20
N ASP A 415 32.87 -15.41 -4.14
CA ASP A 415 31.89 -16.34 -4.72
C ASP A 415 31.12 -16.97 -3.55
N PHE A 416 29.80 -17.08 -3.62
CA PHE A 416 29.02 -17.69 -2.54
C PHE A 416 27.74 -18.41 -3.01
N GLU A 417 27.30 -19.37 -2.22
CA GLU A 417 26.03 -20.08 -2.34
C GLU A 417 25.38 -20.12 -0.97
N ILE A 418 24.13 -19.67 -0.87
CA ILE A 418 23.37 -19.54 0.38
C ILE A 418 22.15 -20.44 0.29
N TYR A 419 22.01 -21.30 1.29
CA TYR A 419 20.96 -22.31 1.38
C TYR A 419 20.12 -22.14 2.64
N ASP A 420 18.85 -22.52 2.52
CA ASP A 420 17.97 -22.75 3.66
C ASP A 420 18.28 -24.10 4.36
N PRO A 421 17.64 -24.41 5.51
CA PRO A 421 17.82 -25.68 6.22
C PRO A 421 17.53 -26.93 5.39
N HIS A 422 16.71 -26.81 4.36
CA HIS A 422 16.28 -27.90 3.49
C HIS A 422 17.11 -28.02 2.21
N GLY A 423 18.15 -27.19 2.04
CA GLY A 423 19.09 -27.24 0.92
C GLY A 423 18.64 -26.49 -0.34
N LYS A 424 17.58 -25.68 -0.28
CA LYS A 424 17.17 -24.80 -1.39
C LYS A 424 18.15 -23.62 -1.48
N CYS A 425 18.76 -23.37 -2.66
CA CYS A 425 19.54 -22.13 -2.85
C CYS A 425 18.59 -20.93 -2.77
N LEU A 426 18.86 -20.05 -1.82
CA LEU A 426 18.19 -18.76 -1.64
C LEU A 426 18.88 -17.67 -2.48
N HIS A 427 20.21 -17.67 -2.49
CA HIS A 427 21.00 -16.75 -3.31
C HIS A 427 22.36 -17.36 -3.63
N CYS A 428 22.83 -17.14 -4.86
CA CYS A 428 24.06 -17.69 -5.36
C CYS A 428 24.73 -16.56 -6.19
N GLY A 429 25.96 -16.18 -5.83
CA GLY A 429 26.68 -15.04 -6.41
C GLY A 429 28.10 -15.44 -6.84
N SER A 430 28.57 -14.90 -7.96
CA SER A 430 29.94 -15.15 -8.44
C SER A 430 30.67 -13.86 -8.75
N ASN A 431 31.89 -13.76 -8.23
CA ASN A 431 32.80 -12.64 -8.39
C ASN A 431 32.18 -11.29 -7.95
N GLU A 432 31.31 -11.33 -6.93
CA GLU A 432 30.58 -10.17 -6.44
C GLU A 432 31.44 -9.35 -5.48
N ILE A 433 31.33 -8.02 -5.57
CA ILE A 433 31.97 -7.10 -4.64
C ILE A 433 30.94 -6.70 -3.58
N LEU A 434 31.21 -7.04 -2.33
CA LEU A 434 30.35 -6.73 -1.18
C LEU A 434 31.04 -5.76 -0.25
N ASP A 435 30.26 -4.85 0.33
CA ASP A 435 30.63 -4.11 1.54
C ASP A 435 30.06 -4.87 2.75
N LEU A 436 30.94 -5.33 3.64
CA LEU A 436 30.58 -6.09 4.83
C LEU A 436 29.75 -5.29 5.82
N HIS A 437 29.77 -3.95 5.77
CA HIS A 437 28.84 -3.11 6.53
C HIS A 437 27.39 -3.26 6.06
N GLU A 438 27.19 -3.61 4.79
CA GLU A 438 25.87 -3.81 4.19
C GLU A 438 25.42 -5.28 4.28
N THR A 439 26.22 -6.19 4.85
CA THR A 439 25.88 -7.62 5.03
C THR A 439 25.35 -7.94 6.43
N ILE A 440 24.63 -9.06 6.56
CA ILE A 440 24.18 -9.56 7.87
C ILE A 440 25.39 -9.81 8.79
N PRO A 441 25.29 -9.53 10.11
CA PRO A 441 26.41 -9.68 11.03
C PRO A 441 27.04 -11.08 11.01
N GLY A 442 26.22 -12.13 10.90
CA GLY A 442 26.71 -13.51 10.84
C GLY A 442 27.65 -13.77 9.66
N PHE A 443 27.37 -13.18 8.49
CA PHE A 443 28.21 -13.33 7.30
C PHE A 443 29.52 -12.55 7.45
N ALA A 444 29.42 -11.26 7.80
CA ALA A 444 30.58 -10.38 7.97
C ALA A 444 31.61 -10.95 8.95
N HIS A 445 31.14 -11.47 10.09
CA HIS A 445 32.02 -12.08 11.10
C HIS A 445 32.42 -13.52 10.75
N GLY A 446 31.58 -14.28 10.04
CA GLY A 446 31.90 -15.64 9.61
C GLY A 446 33.05 -15.71 8.58
N ILE A 447 33.18 -14.69 7.73
CA ILE A 447 34.30 -14.59 6.77
C ILE A 447 35.53 -13.90 7.36
N LYS A 448 35.43 -13.28 8.53
CA LYS A 448 36.56 -12.59 9.15
C LYS A 448 37.71 -13.56 9.37
N GLY A 449 38.93 -13.10 9.08
CA GLY A 449 40.14 -13.91 9.14
C GLY A 449 40.32 -14.87 7.96
N MET A 450 39.36 -15.01 7.04
CA MET A 450 39.56 -15.77 5.79
C MET A 450 40.79 -15.25 5.04
N LYS A 451 41.51 -16.17 4.41
CA LYS A 451 42.58 -15.84 3.48
C LYS A 451 42.06 -15.81 2.04
N MET A 452 42.67 -14.99 1.19
CA MET A 452 42.36 -14.99 -0.24
C MET A 452 42.52 -16.41 -0.83
N GLY A 453 41.51 -16.86 -1.57
CA GLY A 453 41.35 -18.20 -2.12
C GLY A 453 40.75 -19.23 -1.17
N GLU A 454 40.60 -18.93 0.13
CA GLU A 454 40.01 -19.84 1.12
C GLU A 454 38.53 -20.05 0.84
N LYS A 455 38.05 -21.29 1.03
CA LYS A 455 36.63 -21.65 0.96
C LYS A 455 36.14 -22.10 2.33
N ARG A 456 35.03 -21.51 2.80
CA ARG A 456 34.36 -21.86 4.06
C ARG A 456 32.93 -22.32 3.83
N GLU A 457 32.46 -23.14 4.75
CA GLU A 457 31.04 -23.37 5.00
C GLU A 457 30.71 -22.71 6.34
N ILE A 458 29.73 -21.80 6.36
CA ILE A 458 29.34 -20.99 7.50
C ILE A 458 27.89 -21.30 7.84
N PHE A 459 27.61 -21.50 9.12
CA PHE A 459 26.28 -21.73 9.66
C PHE A 459 25.90 -20.55 10.54
N ILE A 460 24.82 -19.86 10.15
CA ILE A 460 24.37 -18.62 10.81
C ILE A 460 22.98 -18.83 11.40
N HIS A 461 22.89 -18.72 12.73
CA HIS A 461 21.63 -18.78 13.44
C HIS A 461 20.72 -17.60 13.04
N PRO A 462 19.38 -17.75 12.99
CA PRO A 462 18.46 -16.67 12.60
C PRO A 462 18.68 -15.37 13.36
N ALA A 463 19.08 -15.45 14.63
CA ALA A 463 19.40 -14.31 15.49
C ALA A 463 20.59 -13.45 15.00
N LEU A 464 21.44 -13.97 14.12
CA LEU A 464 22.57 -13.25 13.49
C LEU A 464 22.37 -13.04 11.97
N ALA A 465 21.17 -13.38 11.47
CA ALA A 465 20.77 -13.24 10.08
C ALA A 465 19.52 -12.33 9.98
N TYR A 466 18.36 -12.89 9.64
CA TYR A 466 17.13 -12.15 9.36
C TYR A 466 16.06 -12.27 10.45
N GLY A 467 16.27 -13.12 11.47
CA GLY A 467 15.31 -13.34 12.54
C GLY A 467 13.92 -13.74 12.05
N VAL A 468 12.89 -13.08 12.58
CA VAL A 468 11.48 -13.32 12.26
C VAL A 468 10.80 -12.12 11.58
N HIS A 469 11.52 -11.03 11.37
CA HIS A 469 11.01 -9.83 10.70
C HIS A 469 11.65 -9.74 9.31
N THR A 470 11.24 -10.64 8.41
CA THR A 470 11.87 -10.85 7.11
C THR A 470 10.86 -11.31 6.07
N TYR A 471 11.15 -11.06 4.80
CA TYR A 471 10.42 -11.62 3.65
C TYR A 471 10.89 -13.01 3.23
N LEU A 472 11.99 -13.50 3.82
CA LEU A 472 12.38 -14.90 3.71
C LEU A 472 11.47 -15.75 4.59
N GLU A 473 11.67 -17.07 4.52
CA GLU A 473 11.07 -17.96 5.48
C GLU A 473 11.50 -17.57 6.91
N LYS A 474 10.53 -17.51 7.81
CA LYS A 474 10.70 -16.92 9.14
C LYS A 474 11.54 -17.84 10.01
N GLY A 475 12.53 -17.27 10.72
CA GLY A 475 13.26 -18.00 11.75
C GLY A 475 14.15 -19.13 11.23
N ILE A 476 14.49 -19.17 9.95
CA ILE A 476 15.41 -20.18 9.39
C ILE A 476 16.87 -19.80 9.67
N TYR A 477 17.71 -20.82 9.92
CA TYR A 477 19.15 -20.62 9.87
C TYR A 477 19.64 -20.64 8.41
N LEU A 478 20.81 -20.04 8.18
CA LEU A 478 21.43 -20.02 6.86
C LEU A 478 22.67 -20.89 6.83
N LYS A 479 22.83 -21.62 5.73
CA LYS A 479 24.06 -22.32 5.39
C LYS A 479 24.71 -21.60 4.20
N ILE A 480 25.93 -21.11 4.38
CA ILE A 480 26.64 -20.32 3.37
C ILE A 480 27.95 -21.01 3.00
N VAL A 481 28.10 -21.34 1.73
CA VAL A 481 29.38 -21.77 1.17
C VAL A 481 30.00 -20.56 0.49
N VAL A 482 31.14 -20.08 0.95
CA VAL A 482 31.77 -18.84 0.46
C VAL A 482 33.24 -19.04 0.17
N LYS A 483 33.71 -18.45 -0.92
CA LYS A 483 35.11 -18.35 -1.30
C LYS A 483 35.52 -16.88 -1.34
N LEU A 484 36.55 -16.53 -0.59
CA LEU A 484 37.13 -15.18 -0.63
C LEU A 484 38.04 -15.07 -1.85
N VAL A 485 37.69 -14.24 -2.82
CA VAL A 485 38.47 -14.03 -4.05
C VAL A 485 39.51 -12.94 -3.85
N GLU A 486 39.09 -11.79 -3.33
CA GLU A 486 39.93 -10.60 -3.19
C GLU A 486 39.54 -9.76 -1.97
N VAL A 487 40.51 -9.07 -1.39
CA VAL A 487 40.31 -8.09 -0.31
C VAL A 487 40.73 -6.72 -0.83
N HIS A 488 39.84 -5.74 -0.76
CA HIS A 488 40.12 -4.37 -1.17
C HIS A 488 40.53 -3.52 0.05
N ASP A 489 41.36 -2.49 -0.17
CA ASP A 489 41.91 -1.65 0.90
C ASP A 489 40.90 -0.60 1.41
N SER A 490 39.66 -1.00 1.75
CA SER A 490 38.71 -0.17 2.48
C SER A 490 38.71 -0.59 3.95
N ILE A 491 38.98 0.31 4.88
CA ILE A 491 39.08 -0.01 6.31
C ILE A 491 37.84 0.50 7.03
N GLY A 492 37.23 -0.35 7.86
CA GLY A 492 36.10 0.05 8.69
C GLY A 492 35.81 -0.94 9.82
N LYS A 493 34.90 -0.55 10.72
CA LYS A 493 34.50 -1.38 11.85
C LYS A 493 33.21 -2.12 11.51
N LEU A 494 33.28 -3.45 11.39
CA LEU A 494 32.08 -4.28 11.16
C LEU A 494 30.99 -4.00 12.20
N ASN A 495 29.73 -4.16 11.76
CA ASN A 495 28.57 -4.08 12.63
C ASN A 495 28.74 -5.05 13.82
N PRO A 496 28.28 -4.68 15.03
CA PRO A 496 28.39 -5.54 16.21
C PRO A 496 27.74 -6.91 15.99
N LEU A 497 28.39 -7.97 16.48
CA LEU A 497 27.85 -9.33 16.47
C LEU A 497 26.94 -9.52 17.69
N VAL A 498 25.73 -8.94 17.64
CA VAL A 498 24.75 -8.98 18.72
C VAL A 498 23.55 -9.81 18.25
N PRO A 499 23.27 -10.97 18.88
CA PRO A 499 22.08 -11.76 18.57
C PRO A 499 20.80 -10.97 18.83
N LEU A 500 19.84 -11.09 17.91
CA LEU A 500 18.46 -10.63 18.12
C LEU A 500 17.81 -11.46 19.23
N ASP A 501 16.97 -10.82 20.06
CA ASP A 501 16.14 -11.55 21.02
C ASP A 501 14.98 -12.23 20.30
N LEU A 502 15.09 -13.55 20.16
CA LEU A 502 14.06 -14.41 19.58
C LEU A 502 13.38 -15.29 20.65
N ALA A 503 13.61 -15.04 21.94
CA ALA A 503 13.00 -15.84 23.00
C ALA A 503 11.48 -15.67 23.07
N PHE A 504 10.97 -14.48 22.71
CA PHE A 504 9.55 -14.17 22.78
C PHE A 504 8.68 -15.11 21.92
N ILE A 505 9.16 -15.56 20.76
CA ILE A 505 8.38 -16.45 19.86
C ILE A 505 8.14 -17.83 20.48
N ARG A 506 9.01 -18.24 21.41
CA ARG A 506 8.91 -19.52 22.13
C ARG A 506 8.02 -19.41 23.36
N ASN A 507 7.71 -18.20 23.81
CA ASN A 507 6.89 -17.94 24.97
C ASN A 507 5.42 -18.30 24.68
N ASN A 508 4.86 -19.24 25.43
CA ASN A 508 3.46 -19.63 25.30
C ASN A 508 2.50 -18.47 25.60
N ASP A 509 2.87 -17.52 26.48
CA ASP A 509 2.07 -16.34 26.76
C ASP A 509 1.98 -15.42 25.53
N PHE A 510 3.08 -15.28 24.79
CA PHE A 510 3.10 -14.52 23.54
C PHE A 510 2.19 -15.18 22.47
N LEU A 511 2.25 -16.50 22.35
CA LEU A 511 1.41 -17.25 21.41
C LEU A 511 -0.08 -17.17 21.79
N THR A 512 -0.39 -17.32 23.08
CA THR A 512 -1.75 -17.17 23.59
C THR A 512 -2.27 -15.77 23.30
N LYS A 513 -1.44 -14.73 23.52
CA LYS A 513 -1.78 -13.36 23.16
C LYS A 513 -2.04 -13.20 21.66
N CYS A 514 -1.21 -13.79 20.81
CA CYS A 514 -1.39 -13.77 19.35
C CYS A 514 -2.72 -14.41 18.92
N GLU A 515 -3.08 -15.57 19.49
CA GLU A 515 -4.37 -16.23 19.24
C GLU A 515 -5.55 -15.40 19.75
N GLU A 516 -5.44 -14.80 20.94
CA GLU A 516 -6.45 -13.90 21.50
C GLU A 516 -6.66 -12.66 20.62
N GLU A 517 -5.58 -12.04 20.15
CA GLU A 517 -5.62 -10.90 19.23
C GLU A 517 -6.31 -11.28 17.91
N GLN A 518 -5.97 -12.43 17.33
CA GLN A 518 -6.62 -12.92 16.10
C GLN A 518 -8.12 -13.16 16.31
N ARG A 519 -8.48 -13.82 17.42
CA ARG A 519 -9.88 -14.02 17.80
C ARG A 519 -10.62 -12.70 17.94
N ASN A 520 -10.03 -11.75 18.66
CA ASN A 520 -10.61 -10.43 18.89
C ASN A 520 -10.79 -9.66 17.58
N ALA A 521 -9.82 -9.74 16.67
CA ALA A 521 -9.87 -9.11 15.36
C ALA A 521 -11.04 -9.62 14.50
N PHE A 522 -11.18 -10.94 14.35
CA PHE A 522 -12.29 -11.51 13.58
C PHE A 522 -13.64 -11.30 14.26
N HIS A 523 -13.68 -11.39 15.58
CA HIS A 523 -14.89 -11.09 16.34
C HIS A 523 -15.32 -9.61 16.18
N LEU A 524 -14.38 -8.67 16.20
CA LEU A 524 -14.62 -7.26 15.95
C LEU A 524 -15.12 -7.02 14.51
N LEU A 525 -14.52 -7.68 13.53
CA LEU A 525 -14.96 -7.63 12.13
C LEU A 525 -16.41 -8.10 11.97
N GLY A 526 -16.78 -9.22 12.62
CA GLY A 526 -18.14 -9.71 12.68
C GLY A 526 -19.11 -8.70 13.31
N LYS A 527 -18.71 -8.06 14.42
CA LYS A 527 -19.51 -7.02 15.09
C LYS A 527 -19.73 -5.79 14.21
N LYS A 528 -18.73 -5.36 13.43
CA LYS A 528 -18.87 -4.26 12.46
C LYS A 528 -19.91 -4.58 11.40
N ILE A 529 -19.82 -5.76 10.80
CA ILE A 529 -20.81 -6.20 9.81
C ILE A 529 -22.19 -6.26 10.45
N ARG A 530 -22.34 -6.81 11.66
CA ARG A 530 -23.62 -6.79 12.40
C ARG A 530 -24.18 -5.38 12.54
N ARG A 531 -23.35 -4.39 12.89
CA ARG A 531 -23.77 -2.98 13.03
C ARG A 531 -24.34 -2.45 11.71
N PHE A 532 -23.68 -2.73 10.58
CA PHE A 532 -24.17 -2.41 9.24
C PHE A 532 -25.47 -3.14 8.90
N LEU A 533 -25.57 -4.45 9.16
CA LEU A 533 -26.81 -5.20 8.89
C LEU A 533 -27.99 -4.70 9.72
N LYS A 534 -27.75 -4.21 10.94
CA LYS A 534 -28.79 -3.60 11.76
C LYS A 534 -29.23 -2.24 11.22
N SER A 535 -28.36 -1.49 10.54
CA SER A 535 -28.74 -0.21 9.93
C SER A 535 -29.45 -0.40 8.59
N CYS A 536 -29.17 -1.49 7.86
CA CYS A 536 -29.75 -1.76 6.55
C CYS A 536 -30.94 -2.76 6.62
N LYS A 537 -32.16 -2.26 6.41
CA LYS A 537 -33.41 -3.06 6.47
C LYS A 537 -33.51 -4.19 5.44
N ALA A 538 -32.67 -4.17 4.40
CA ALA A 538 -32.68 -5.18 3.35
C ALA A 538 -32.09 -6.53 3.80
N PHE A 539 -31.37 -6.55 4.93
CA PHE A 539 -30.69 -7.75 5.41
C PHE A 539 -31.22 -8.19 6.78
N ASP A 540 -31.25 -9.50 6.98
CA ASP A 540 -31.52 -10.13 8.27
C ASP A 540 -30.26 -10.86 8.74
N VAL A 541 -29.76 -10.48 9.92
CA VAL A 541 -28.50 -11.02 10.47
C VAL A 541 -28.54 -12.54 10.60
N VAL A 542 -29.67 -13.10 11.01
CA VAL A 542 -29.82 -14.55 11.20
C VAL A 542 -29.78 -15.27 9.84
N SER A 543 -30.48 -14.73 8.85
CA SER A 543 -30.51 -15.24 7.48
C SER A 543 -29.14 -15.16 6.82
N VAL A 544 -28.43 -14.03 6.93
CA VAL A 544 -27.06 -13.87 6.42
C VAL A 544 -26.12 -14.87 7.08
N SER A 545 -26.18 -15.02 8.41
CA SER A 545 -25.36 -16.00 9.15
C SER A 545 -25.62 -17.44 8.72
N LYS A 546 -26.90 -17.80 8.51
CA LYS A 546 -27.28 -19.13 7.99
C LYS A 546 -26.74 -19.34 6.59
N SER A 547 -26.90 -18.35 5.70
CA SER A 547 -26.39 -18.40 4.33
C SER A 547 -24.85 -18.50 4.30
N LEU A 548 -24.13 -17.79 5.15
CA LEU A 548 -22.66 -17.87 5.24
C LEU A 548 -22.15 -19.30 5.50
N ARG A 549 -22.87 -20.06 6.34
CA ARG A 549 -22.54 -21.46 6.66
C ARG A 549 -22.84 -22.43 5.50
N GLN A 550 -23.78 -22.08 4.62
CA GLN A 550 -24.30 -22.96 3.57
C GLN A 550 -23.77 -22.64 2.17
N THR A 551 -23.35 -21.40 1.95
CA THR A 551 -22.90 -20.90 0.64
C THR A 551 -21.52 -21.46 0.34
N GLU A 552 -21.32 -22.07 -0.82
CA GLU A 552 -19.99 -22.47 -1.31
C GLU A 552 -19.18 -21.21 -1.70
N ASP A 553 -17.85 -21.33 -1.83
CA ASP A 553 -16.99 -20.24 -2.31
C ASP A 553 -17.34 -19.90 -3.76
N LYS A 554 -18.32 -19.01 -3.95
CA LYS A 554 -18.83 -18.58 -5.26
C LYS A 554 -18.69 -17.06 -5.38
N ILE A 555 -18.08 -16.65 -6.48
CA ILE A 555 -18.01 -15.26 -6.92
C ILE A 555 -19.43 -14.77 -7.24
N LEU A 556 -19.73 -13.51 -6.93
CA LEU A 556 -21.01 -12.89 -7.30
C LEU A 556 -21.20 -12.88 -8.82
N SER A 557 -22.41 -13.15 -9.30
CA SER A 557 -22.76 -12.83 -10.69
C SER A 557 -22.86 -11.31 -10.89
N ALA A 558 -22.83 -10.84 -12.15
CA ALA A 558 -23.01 -9.43 -12.46
C ALA A 558 -24.39 -8.90 -11.97
N GLU A 559 -25.43 -9.72 -12.10
CA GLU A 559 -26.78 -9.40 -11.60
C GLU A 559 -26.81 -9.31 -10.07
N GLU A 560 -26.14 -10.24 -9.38
CA GLU A 560 -26.00 -10.25 -7.93
C GLU A 560 -25.25 -9.00 -7.42
N ALA A 561 -24.16 -8.62 -8.09
CA ALA A 561 -23.40 -7.42 -7.76
C ALA A 561 -24.21 -6.13 -7.98
N GLU A 562 -24.94 -6.02 -9.11
CA GLU A 562 -25.78 -4.85 -9.39
C GLU A 562 -26.91 -4.70 -8.35
N ALA A 563 -27.59 -5.81 -8.02
CA ALA A 563 -28.65 -5.82 -7.01
C ALA A 563 -28.13 -5.37 -5.64
N LEU A 564 -26.93 -5.84 -5.27
CA LEU A 564 -26.33 -5.53 -3.99
C LEU A 564 -25.89 -4.06 -3.89
N ASN A 565 -25.27 -3.52 -4.95
CA ASN A 565 -24.89 -2.11 -5.01
C ASN A 565 -26.12 -1.19 -4.95
N GLN A 566 -27.23 -1.55 -5.60
CA GLN A 566 -28.49 -0.81 -5.48
C GLN A 566 -29.01 -0.80 -4.03
N ILE A 567 -28.94 -1.94 -3.32
CA ILE A 567 -29.33 -2.01 -1.90
C ILE A 567 -28.45 -1.09 -1.06
N PHE A 568 -27.13 -1.08 -1.30
CA PHE A 568 -26.21 -0.19 -0.59
C PHE A 568 -26.50 1.27 -0.88
N TRP A 569 -26.70 1.63 -2.14
CA TRP A 569 -27.07 3.00 -2.52
C TRP A 569 -28.37 3.42 -1.83
N ASN A 570 -29.42 2.59 -1.87
CA ASN A 570 -30.69 2.86 -1.20
C ASN A 570 -30.53 3.02 0.31
N HIS A 571 -29.69 2.20 0.93
CA HIS A 571 -29.41 2.29 2.36
C HIS A 571 -28.84 3.66 2.75
N TYR A 572 -27.93 4.20 1.94
CA TYR A 572 -27.25 5.45 2.23
C TYR A 572 -28.00 6.69 1.77
N PHE A 573 -28.74 6.63 0.65
CA PHE A 573 -29.19 7.82 -0.08
C PHE A 573 -30.69 7.86 -0.42
N ALA A 574 -31.47 6.80 -0.21
CA ALA A 574 -32.90 6.83 -0.58
C ALA A 574 -33.75 7.83 0.24
N ASN A 575 -33.22 8.38 1.34
CA ASN A 575 -33.90 9.36 2.19
C ASN A 575 -33.17 10.73 2.25
N SER A 576 -32.15 10.95 1.40
CA SER A 576 -31.29 12.15 1.46
C SER A 576 -31.72 13.26 0.51
#